data_AF-A0A955GB58-F1
#
_entry.id   AF-A0A955GB58-F1
#
_cell.length_a   1.000
_cell.length_b   1.000
_cell.length_c   1.000
_cell.angle_alpha   90.00
_cell.angle_beta   90.00
_cell.angle_gamma   90.00
#
_symmetry.space_group_name_H-M   'P 1'
#
loop_
_entity.id
_entity.type
_entity.pdbx_description
1 polymer ?
#
loop_
_entity_poly.entity_id
_entity_poly.type
_entity_poly.pdbx_seq_one_letter_code
_entity_poly.pdbx_strand_id
1 'polypeptide(L)'
;MKISRIIQFIVLAVFVFSLGLNTAYAEDKPTTQDMINKGIYYYDPVVACIDPDEADEAQEVGSVLFVGDSILVGTQDAIKNKLIDQNIASDRIIFDGEVSRSINKKGQSDGESGIDALKKNKNIIKNANTVVVELGTNGGIQKDDVKKLIDTIKDINKKASIYWVNIGVTRDDLDKIEKDSNKVLDDTYKDQGFTIIDWAQEVTNANKQSITLLEDGVHTNEKGKNALAEIITNKIKDSATQPLSSFSLNTNYNTKTTTGRAAKIWAYLTSDEGLQLTPVQAAGALGNLEQENSLFHPKVTQGGGRSNEVIVDGSTGYGIMQWTSSGRQQGLKSHAEKIGKSSGTLDAQLSYIKHELNNGYESTLDRLKEVKDDPIEAAFVWHGAGNFNIPGLTPTPGFESSGDTESVVRTERGGSAKKWLNKFGDKNLQYSSDDTDCYQSIDNSDIGVEGSKIYTDSPMSIPKGKQVAEQAKRWAKNDPNCGFHGSNGCTRQCLGIVSDLWKSVGKGMVSGETAWDAYKRYRDNGWVNKNKEIPIGAIMWSAEKGNEGDGHAYTYIGNGLIASNDIEESGKYSIVSADEIEKKWGHTFYGWSEWHG
;
A
#
# COMPACT_ATOMS: atom_id res chain seq x y z
N MET A 1 18.75 70.91 -46.04
CA MET A 1 18.13 70.46 -44.77
C MET A 1 16.73 69.88 -45.04
N LYS A 2 16.63 68.66 -45.58
CA LYS A 2 15.35 67.93 -45.80
C LYS A 2 15.51 66.45 -46.23
N ILE A 3 16.71 65.86 -46.15
CA ILE A 3 16.98 64.48 -46.58
C ILE A 3 17.33 63.55 -45.39
N SER A 4 17.75 64.10 -44.25
CA SER A 4 18.19 63.29 -43.10
C SER A 4 17.06 62.64 -42.28
N ARG A 5 15.81 63.11 -42.37
CA ARG A 5 14.67 62.53 -41.63
C ARG A 5 13.93 61.42 -42.39
N ILE A 6 14.14 61.30 -43.70
CA ILE A 6 13.52 60.24 -44.51
C ILE A 6 14.33 58.94 -44.41
N ILE A 7 15.66 59.03 -44.29
CA ILE A 7 16.52 57.85 -44.16
C ILE A 7 16.35 57.18 -42.79
N GLN A 8 16.10 57.93 -41.71
CA GLN A 8 15.80 57.34 -40.40
C GLN A 8 14.44 56.61 -40.35
N PHE A 9 13.46 57.03 -41.15
CA PHE A 9 12.17 56.30 -41.24
C PHE A 9 12.26 55.04 -42.10
N ILE A 10 13.11 55.03 -43.14
CA ILE A 10 13.29 53.84 -43.99
C ILE A 10 14.12 52.76 -43.27
N VAL A 11 15.12 53.15 -42.47
CA VAL A 11 15.88 52.18 -41.66
C VAL A 11 15.03 51.61 -40.52
N LEU A 12 14.09 52.40 -39.95
CA LEU A 12 13.16 51.90 -38.92
C LEU A 12 12.04 51.02 -39.52
N ALA A 13 11.60 51.28 -40.75
CA ALA A 13 10.60 50.44 -41.44
C ALA A 13 11.18 49.09 -41.91
N VAL A 14 12.46 49.05 -42.31
CA VAL A 14 13.13 47.79 -42.69
C VAL A 14 13.46 46.94 -41.45
N PHE A 15 13.68 47.54 -40.27
CA PHE A 15 13.87 46.79 -39.02
C PHE A 15 12.57 46.29 -38.38
N VAL A 16 11.42 46.86 -38.72
CA VAL A 16 10.10 46.43 -38.23
C VAL A 16 9.46 45.38 -39.15
N PHE A 17 9.93 45.22 -40.39
CA PHE A 17 9.44 44.17 -41.32
C PHE A 17 10.26 42.86 -41.29
N SER A 18 11.38 42.81 -40.56
CA SER A 18 12.16 41.58 -40.34
C SER A 18 11.81 40.83 -39.04
N LEU A 19 10.77 41.25 -38.31
CA LEU A 19 10.27 40.58 -37.10
C LEU A 19 8.85 40.03 -37.23
N GLY A 20 8.35 39.86 -38.46
CA GLY A 20 7.08 39.21 -38.74
C GLY A 20 7.26 38.02 -39.66
N LEU A 21 6.85 36.84 -39.18
CA LEU A 21 6.63 35.59 -39.93
C LEU A 21 7.88 34.72 -40.20
N ASN A 22 8.55 34.28 -39.13
CA ASN A 22 8.88 32.85 -39.08
C ASN A 22 7.60 32.13 -38.64
N THR A 23 6.69 31.90 -39.58
CA THR A 23 5.81 30.74 -39.47
C THR A 23 6.73 29.53 -39.51
N ALA A 24 7.08 29.01 -38.33
CA ALA A 24 7.47 27.63 -38.23
C ALA A 24 6.25 26.84 -38.69
N TYR A 25 6.26 26.41 -39.96
CA TYR A 25 5.44 25.28 -40.34
C TYR A 25 5.81 24.17 -39.35
N ALA A 26 4.80 23.61 -38.69
CA ALA A 26 4.96 22.31 -38.10
C ALA A 26 5.40 21.40 -39.25
N GLU A 27 6.66 21.00 -39.28
CA GLU A 27 7.02 19.78 -39.99
C GLU A 27 6.16 18.69 -39.38
N ASP A 28 5.32 18.06 -40.21
CA ASP A 28 4.59 16.88 -39.81
C ASP A 28 5.57 15.91 -39.15
N LYS A 29 5.28 15.58 -37.89
CA LYS A 29 6.10 14.67 -37.10
C LYS A 29 6.25 13.37 -37.91
N PRO A 30 7.47 12.83 -38.07
CA PRO A 30 7.65 11.57 -38.77
C PRO A 30 6.80 10.50 -38.08
N THR A 31 6.06 9.73 -38.86
CA THR A 31 5.28 8.63 -38.32
C THR A 31 6.23 7.54 -37.81
N THR A 32 5.77 6.69 -36.89
CA THR A 32 6.53 5.54 -36.39
C THR A 32 7.12 4.68 -37.52
N GLN A 33 6.45 4.64 -38.69
CA GLN A 33 6.89 3.92 -39.88
C GLN A 33 8.12 4.57 -40.57
N ASP A 34 8.26 5.89 -40.53
CA ASP A 34 9.41 6.63 -41.09
C ASP A 34 10.69 6.41 -40.27
N MET A 35 10.55 6.09 -38.98
CA MET A 35 11.66 5.76 -38.08
C MET A 35 12.14 4.31 -38.25
N ILE A 36 11.21 3.37 -38.49
CA ILE A 36 11.51 1.96 -38.78
C ILE A 36 12.32 1.83 -40.08
N ASN A 37 11.94 2.57 -41.12
CA ASN A 37 12.61 2.52 -42.42
C ASN A 37 14.04 3.11 -42.39
N LYS A 38 14.41 3.85 -41.33
CA LYS A 38 15.75 4.44 -41.13
C LYS A 38 16.68 3.59 -40.26
N GLY A 39 16.27 2.38 -39.87
CA GLY A 39 17.13 1.44 -39.12
C GLY A 39 17.46 1.90 -37.70
N ILE A 40 16.70 2.85 -37.15
CA ILE A 40 16.82 3.27 -35.75
C ILE A 40 16.00 2.29 -34.92
N TYR A 41 16.68 1.33 -34.30
CA TYR A 41 16.06 0.42 -33.34
C TYR A 41 15.80 1.17 -32.03
N TYR A 42 14.55 1.60 -31.85
CA TYR A 42 14.05 2.06 -30.56
C TYR A 42 13.72 0.83 -29.70
N TYR A 43 14.39 0.69 -28.57
CA TYR A 43 13.97 -0.23 -27.52
C TYR A 43 12.88 0.48 -26.70
N ASP A 44 11.64 0.03 -26.91
CA ASP A 44 10.48 0.41 -26.11
C ASP A 44 10.28 -0.63 -25.00
N PRO A 45 10.48 -0.29 -23.71
CA PRO A 45 9.92 -1.08 -22.64
C PRO A 45 8.76 -0.32 -21.99
N VAL A 46 7.77 0.10 -22.78
CA VAL A 46 6.40 0.29 -22.31
C VAL A 46 5.59 -0.92 -22.78
N VAL A 47 5.93 -2.09 -22.24
CA VAL A 47 4.88 -3.06 -21.93
C VAL A 47 4.32 -2.62 -20.59
N ALA A 48 3.08 -2.14 -20.61
CA ALA A 48 2.32 -1.82 -19.42
C ALA A 48 2.20 -3.08 -18.55
N CYS A 49 3.03 -3.16 -17.51
CA CYS A 49 2.75 -4.03 -16.38
C CYS A 49 1.88 -3.24 -15.42
N ILE A 50 0.58 -3.48 -15.53
CA ILE A 50 -0.29 -3.47 -14.36
C ILE A 50 0.38 -4.35 -13.29
N ASP A 51 0.62 -3.80 -12.11
CA ASP A 51 0.79 -4.61 -10.91
C ASP A 51 -0.57 -5.29 -10.63
N PRO A 52 -0.73 -6.62 -10.70
CA PRO A 52 -1.95 -7.30 -10.35
C PRO A 52 -2.19 -7.32 -8.84
N ASP A 53 -1.24 -6.84 -8.02
CA ASP A 53 -1.47 -6.57 -6.60
C ASP A 53 -1.80 -5.07 -6.34
N GLU A 54 -1.80 -4.17 -7.36
CA GLU A 54 -2.22 -2.76 -7.21
C GLU A 54 -3.21 -2.22 -8.27
N ALA A 55 -3.44 -2.88 -9.40
CA ALA A 55 -4.55 -2.56 -10.32
C ALA A 55 -5.76 -3.50 -10.18
N ASP A 56 -5.72 -4.43 -9.21
CA ASP A 56 -6.95 -4.98 -8.61
C ASP A 56 -7.44 -4.12 -7.42
N GLU A 57 -6.78 -2.99 -7.11
CA GLU A 57 -7.33 -1.95 -6.22
C GLU A 57 -7.90 -0.76 -7.01
N ALA A 58 -8.78 -1.07 -7.96
CA ALA A 58 -9.93 -0.21 -8.25
C ALA A 58 -11.24 -0.97 -8.05
N GLN A 59 -11.30 -1.72 -6.96
CA GLN A 59 -12.55 -1.89 -6.23
C GLN A 59 -12.22 -1.56 -4.78
N GLU A 60 -12.75 -0.44 -4.27
CA GLU A 60 -12.77 -0.18 -2.82
C GLU A 60 -13.12 -1.50 -2.14
N VAL A 61 -12.20 -2.12 -1.38
CA VAL A 61 -12.60 -3.18 -0.44
C VAL A 61 -13.32 -2.45 0.68
N GLY A 62 -14.57 -2.10 0.42
CA GLY A 62 -15.44 -1.45 1.37
C GLY A 62 -15.65 -2.34 2.58
N SER A 63 -16.03 -1.68 3.66
CA SER A 63 -16.19 -2.30 4.98
C SER A 63 -17.12 -3.52 4.97
N VAL A 64 -16.88 -4.46 5.87
CA VAL A 64 -17.80 -5.56 6.20
C VAL A 64 -18.54 -5.18 7.47
N LEU A 65 -19.85 -5.05 7.38
CA LEU A 65 -20.71 -4.83 8.54
C LEU A 65 -21.40 -6.13 8.94
N PHE A 66 -21.29 -6.50 10.21
CA PHE A 66 -22.05 -7.56 10.84
C PHE A 66 -23.12 -6.93 11.73
N VAL A 67 -24.38 -7.30 11.52
CA VAL A 67 -25.49 -6.94 12.42
C VAL A 67 -26.10 -8.24 12.94
N GLY A 68 -26.17 -8.39 14.26
CA GLY A 68 -26.66 -9.63 14.82
C GLY A 68 -27.10 -9.60 16.28
N ASP A 69 -27.38 -10.78 16.81
CA ASP A 69 -27.87 -10.95 18.17
C ASP A 69 -26.78 -11.46 19.15
N SER A 70 -27.15 -12.24 20.17
CA SER A 70 -26.21 -12.79 21.13
C SER A 70 -25.22 -13.77 20.51
N ILE A 71 -25.58 -14.44 19.41
CA ILE A 71 -24.69 -15.37 18.71
C ILE A 71 -23.54 -14.59 18.06
N LEU A 72 -23.83 -13.47 17.39
CA LEU A 72 -22.80 -12.57 16.86
C LEU A 72 -21.91 -12.00 17.97
N VAL A 73 -22.50 -11.53 19.08
CA VAL A 73 -21.73 -11.03 20.24
C VAL A 73 -20.74 -12.09 20.74
N GLY A 74 -21.17 -13.35 20.81
CA GLY A 74 -20.31 -14.46 21.26
C GLY A 74 -19.24 -14.89 20.24
N THR A 75 -19.41 -14.55 18.96
CA THR A 75 -18.58 -15.09 17.85
C THR A 75 -17.72 -14.03 17.16
N GLN A 76 -17.93 -12.75 17.44
CA GLN A 76 -17.29 -11.63 16.75
C GLN A 76 -15.75 -11.71 16.73
N ASP A 77 -15.10 -12.14 17.81
CA ASP A 77 -13.64 -12.22 17.87
C ASP A 77 -13.10 -13.34 16.95
N ALA A 78 -13.78 -14.48 16.90
CA ALA A 78 -13.42 -15.58 16.00
C ALA A 78 -13.62 -15.18 14.52
N ILE A 79 -14.71 -14.47 14.20
CA ILE A 79 -14.94 -13.91 12.87
C ILE A 79 -13.86 -12.89 12.53
N LYS A 80 -13.60 -11.94 13.43
CA LYS A 80 -12.61 -10.87 13.22
C LYS A 80 -11.24 -11.45 12.97
N ASN A 81 -10.80 -12.41 13.77
CA ASN A 81 -9.50 -13.06 13.60
C ASN A 81 -9.41 -13.78 12.25
N LYS A 82 -10.43 -14.56 11.85
CA LYS A 82 -10.43 -15.24 10.54
C LYS A 82 -10.46 -14.27 9.36
N LEU A 83 -11.16 -13.13 9.47
CA LEU A 83 -11.16 -12.12 8.40
C LEU A 83 -9.84 -11.36 8.32
N ILE A 84 -9.19 -11.09 9.47
CA ILE A 84 -7.83 -10.56 9.52
C ILE A 84 -6.85 -11.57 8.90
N ASP A 85 -6.99 -12.87 9.20
CA ASP A 85 -6.22 -13.95 8.55
C ASP A 85 -6.47 -14.01 7.03
N GLN A 86 -7.62 -13.51 6.57
CA GLN A 86 -7.97 -13.34 5.16
C GLN A 86 -7.57 -11.95 4.60
N ASN A 87 -6.72 -11.21 5.33
CA ASN A 87 -6.17 -9.91 4.94
C ASN A 87 -7.20 -8.78 4.84
N ILE A 88 -8.33 -8.87 5.55
CA ILE A 88 -9.26 -7.75 5.72
C ILE A 88 -8.76 -6.87 6.87
N ALA A 89 -8.54 -5.59 6.58
CA ALA A 89 -8.08 -4.63 7.58
C ALA A 89 -9.08 -4.52 8.75
N SER A 90 -8.55 -4.57 9.98
CA SER A 90 -9.34 -4.61 11.23
C SER A 90 -10.31 -3.43 11.39
N ASP A 91 -9.95 -2.25 10.86
CA ASP A 91 -10.77 -1.03 10.86
C ASP A 91 -11.92 -1.08 9.84
N ARG A 92 -11.88 -2.03 8.90
CA ARG A 92 -12.94 -2.30 7.92
C ARG A 92 -13.91 -3.39 8.36
N ILE A 93 -13.71 -3.98 9.54
CA ILE A 93 -14.59 -5.03 10.10
C ILE A 93 -15.39 -4.41 11.24
N ILE A 94 -16.68 -4.18 11.01
CA ILE A 94 -17.56 -3.54 11.99
C ILE A 94 -18.60 -4.54 12.48
N PHE A 95 -18.75 -4.63 13.80
CA PHE A 95 -19.75 -5.45 14.46
C PHE A 95 -20.77 -4.57 15.19
N ASP A 96 -22.05 -4.80 14.95
CA ASP A 96 -23.17 -4.29 15.74
C ASP A 96 -24.02 -5.48 16.19
N GLY A 97 -23.55 -6.18 17.22
CA GLY A 97 -24.25 -7.27 17.89
C GLY A 97 -24.88 -6.82 19.20
N GLU A 98 -26.06 -7.34 19.53
CA GLU A 98 -26.70 -7.07 20.83
C GLU A 98 -27.46 -8.30 21.33
N VAL A 99 -27.24 -8.64 22.61
CA VAL A 99 -27.89 -9.78 23.25
C VAL A 99 -29.41 -9.62 23.24
N SER A 100 -30.12 -10.69 22.85
CA SER A 100 -31.58 -10.77 22.74
C SER A 100 -32.20 -9.92 21.61
N ARG A 101 -31.39 -9.28 20.76
CA ARG A 101 -31.89 -8.48 19.64
C ARG A 101 -32.68 -9.35 18.66
N SER A 102 -33.79 -8.82 18.17
CA SER A 102 -34.55 -9.39 17.05
C SER A 102 -34.54 -8.43 15.86
N ILE A 103 -35.11 -8.84 14.73
CA ILE A 103 -35.23 -7.99 13.53
C ILE A 103 -35.94 -6.66 13.86
N ASN A 104 -37.02 -6.70 14.64
CA ASN A 104 -37.92 -5.55 14.87
C ASN A 104 -38.02 -5.08 16.33
N LYS A 105 -37.37 -5.77 17.28
CA LYS A 105 -37.40 -5.41 18.71
C LYS A 105 -35.98 -5.37 19.25
N LYS A 106 -35.73 -4.36 20.07
CA LYS A 106 -34.51 -4.23 20.88
C LYS A 106 -34.34 -5.42 21.83
N GLY A 107 -33.10 -5.81 22.05
CA GLY A 107 -32.75 -6.88 22.97
C GLY A 107 -32.67 -6.41 24.43
N GLN A 108 -32.19 -5.18 24.64
CA GLN A 108 -32.06 -4.56 25.96
C GLN A 108 -32.91 -3.29 26.10
N SER A 109 -33.09 -2.79 27.33
CA SER A 109 -33.92 -1.60 27.63
C SER A 109 -33.48 -0.35 26.87
N ASP A 110 -32.18 -0.18 26.65
CA ASP A 110 -31.58 0.94 25.89
C ASP A 110 -31.05 0.51 24.51
N GLY A 111 -31.45 -0.68 24.06
CA GLY A 111 -30.96 -1.30 22.83
C GLY A 111 -31.75 -0.94 21.58
N GLU A 112 -31.33 -1.52 20.46
CA GLU A 112 -31.85 -1.26 19.12
C GLU A 112 -32.35 -2.55 18.48
N SER A 113 -33.41 -2.47 17.65
CA SER A 113 -33.77 -3.58 16.77
C SER A 113 -32.72 -3.77 15.66
N GLY A 114 -32.72 -4.92 14.99
CA GLY A 114 -31.85 -5.14 13.83
C GLY A 114 -32.02 -4.08 12.73
N ILE A 115 -33.26 -3.67 12.46
CA ILE A 115 -33.53 -2.59 11.49
C ILE A 115 -33.00 -1.23 11.99
N ASP A 116 -33.12 -0.93 13.28
CA ASP A 116 -32.60 0.32 13.83
C ASP A 116 -31.07 0.36 13.82
N ALA A 117 -30.42 -0.76 14.12
CA ALA A 117 -28.97 -0.92 14.02
C ALA A 117 -28.48 -0.68 12.57
N LEU A 118 -29.20 -1.18 11.56
CA LEU A 118 -28.88 -0.89 10.16
C LEU A 118 -29.03 0.60 9.83
N LYS A 119 -30.10 1.26 10.30
CA LYS A 119 -30.30 2.71 10.09
C LYS A 119 -29.23 3.56 10.75
N LYS A 120 -28.80 3.20 11.97
CA LYS A 120 -27.69 3.85 12.69
C LYS A 120 -26.38 3.70 11.92
N ASN A 121 -26.11 2.52 11.38
CA ASN A 121 -24.90 2.22 10.61
C ASN A 121 -24.98 2.65 9.13
N LYS A 122 -25.92 3.53 8.74
CA LYS A 122 -26.09 3.95 7.33
C LYS A 122 -24.82 4.46 6.63
N ASN A 123 -23.94 5.16 7.36
CA ASN A 123 -22.70 5.69 6.79
C ASN A 123 -21.68 4.59 6.52
N ILE A 124 -21.69 3.54 7.33
CA ILE A 124 -20.88 2.34 7.13
C ILE A 124 -21.45 1.57 5.94
N ILE A 125 -22.77 1.31 5.92
CA ILE A 125 -23.44 0.57 4.84
C ILE A 125 -23.23 1.24 3.49
N LYS A 126 -23.24 2.59 3.42
CA LYS A 126 -22.99 3.35 2.19
C LYS A 126 -21.70 2.96 1.48
N ASN A 127 -20.68 2.59 2.25
CA ASN A 127 -19.35 2.22 1.77
C ASN A 127 -19.01 0.75 2.08
N ALA A 128 -20.00 -0.07 2.43
CA ALA A 128 -19.81 -1.47 2.75
C ALA A 128 -19.86 -2.33 1.49
N ASN A 129 -18.92 -3.26 1.36
CA ASN A 129 -18.97 -4.28 0.30
C ASN A 129 -19.88 -5.43 0.70
N THR A 130 -19.93 -5.70 2.00
CA THR A 130 -20.63 -6.85 2.55
C THR A 130 -21.40 -6.43 3.80
N VAL A 131 -22.66 -6.84 3.86
CA VAL A 131 -23.47 -6.79 5.08
C VAL A 131 -23.87 -8.21 5.44
N VAL A 132 -23.52 -8.65 6.65
CA VAL A 132 -23.88 -9.97 7.19
C VAL A 132 -24.91 -9.79 8.28
N VAL A 133 -26.01 -10.52 8.16
CA VAL A 133 -27.12 -10.52 9.10
C VAL A 133 -27.10 -11.85 9.85
N GLU A 134 -26.97 -11.77 11.16
CA GLU A 134 -27.08 -12.91 12.08
C GLU A 134 -28.25 -12.61 13.03
N LEU A 135 -29.47 -12.80 12.53
CA LEU A 135 -30.70 -12.48 13.27
C LEU A 135 -31.77 -13.51 12.95
N GLY A 136 -32.57 -13.86 13.95
CA GLY A 136 -33.76 -14.70 13.79
C GLY A 136 -34.05 -15.59 14.98
N THR A 137 -33.01 -15.95 15.74
CA THR A 137 -33.10 -16.78 16.95
C THR A 137 -34.06 -16.19 17.97
N ASN A 138 -34.02 -14.86 18.13
CA ASN A 138 -34.89 -14.12 19.04
C ASN A 138 -36.18 -13.67 18.34
N GLY A 139 -37.24 -14.48 18.42
CA GLY A 139 -38.59 -14.12 17.96
C GLY A 139 -38.96 -14.55 16.54
N GLY A 140 -38.07 -15.24 15.83
CA GLY A 140 -38.31 -15.82 14.51
C GLY A 140 -38.28 -14.82 13.35
N ILE A 141 -38.39 -15.35 12.13
CA ILE A 141 -38.30 -14.58 10.89
C ILE A 141 -39.66 -14.61 10.17
N GLN A 142 -40.16 -13.44 9.80
CA GLN A 142 -41.37 -13.28 8.98
C GLN A 142 -41.02 -12.69 7.61
N LYS A 143 -41.79 -13.05 6.58
CA LYS A 143 -41.52 -12.63 5.19
C LYS A 143 -41.45 -11.11 5.01
N ASP A 144 -42.36 -10.38 5.66
CA ASP A 144 -42.39 -8.90 5.59
C ASP A 144 -41.17 -8.27 6.28
N ASP A 145 -40.64 -8.94 7.31
CA ASP A 145 -39.50 -8.46 8.08
C ASP A 145 -38.19 -8.65 7.32
N VAL A 146 -38.05 -9.78 6.61
CA VAL A 146 -36.96 -10.00 5.64
C VAL A 146 -36.97 -8.89 4.59
N LYS A 147 -38.14 -8.63 3.97
CA LYS A 147 -38.25 -7.60 2.94
C LYS A 147 -37.83 -6.23 3.49
N LYS A 148 -38.36 -5.80 4.65
CA LYS A 148 -38.03 -4.50 5.25
C LYS A 148 -36.54 -4.37 5.59
N LEU A 149 -35.92 -5.43 6.13
CA LEU A 149 -34.52 -5.43 6.49
C LEU A 149 -33.63 -5.31 5.23
N ILE A 150 -33.93 -6.11 4.21
CA ILE A 150 -33.18 -6.10 2.95
C ILE A 150 -33.38 -4.78 2.19
N ASP A 151 -34.61 -4.26 2.11
CA ASP A 151 -34.90 -2.93 1.54
C ASP A 151 -34.10 -1.85 2.28
N THR A 152 -34.02 -1.90 3.62
CA THR A 152 -33.24 -0.94 4.41
C THR A 152 -31.76 -0.91 3.99
N ILE A 153 -31.16 -2.07 3.74
CA ILE A 153 -29.76 -2.15 3.27
C ILE A 153 -29.66 -1.63 1.83
N LYS A 154 -30.53 -2.11 0.93
CA LYS A 154 -30.48 -1.79 -0.50
C LYS A 154 -30.80 -0.34 -0.83
N ASP A 155 -31.66 0.30 -0.04
CA ASP A 155 -31.96 1.72 -0.16
C ASP A 155 -30.74 2.60 0.16
N ILE A 156 -29.85 2.12 1.05
CA ILE A 156 -28.60 2.80 1.41
C ILE A 156 -27.48 2.43 0.42
N ASN A 157 -27.32 1.15 0.09
CA ASN A 157 -26.29 0.65 -0.79
C ASN A 157 -26.78 -0.57 -1.61
N LYS A 158 -27.10 -0.32 -2.89
CA LYS A 158 -27.57 -1.33 -3.84
C LYS A 158 -26.48 -2.32 -4.30
N LYS A 159 -25.20 -2.01 -4.04
CA LYS A 159 -24.04 -2.80 -4.50
C LYS A 159 -23.51 -3.73 -3.42
N ALA A 160 -23.90 -3.55 -2.15
CA ALA A 160 -23.45 -4.40 -1.07
C ALA A 160 -23.96 -5.85 -1.26
N SER A 161 -23.06 -6.82 -1.11
CA SER A 161 -23.42 -8.22 -0.98
C SER A 161 -24.06 -8.46 0.38
N ILE A 162 -25.23 -9.08 0.40
CA ILE A 162 -25.96 -9.34 1.65
C ILE A 162 -25.94 -10.82 1.94
N TYR A 163 -25.50 -11.19 3.13
CA TYR A 163 -25.54 -12.55 3.63
C TYR A 163 -26.42 -12.65 4.86
N TRP A 164 -27.14 -13.77 4.99
CA TRP A 164 -27.96 -14.05 6.16
C TRP A 164 -27.58 -15.43 6.73
N VAL A 165 -27.14 -15.47 7.98
CA VAL A 165 -26.87 -16.70 8.72
C VAL A 165 -28.19 -17.31 9.17
N ASN A 166 -28.52 -18.49 8.68
CA ASN A 166 -29.76 -19.17 9.08
C ASN A 166 -29.66 -19.71 10.52
N ILE A 167 -30.81 -20.01 11.13
CA ILE A 167 -30.88 -20.37 12.54
C ILE A 167 -30.43 -21.81 12.71
N GLY A 168 -29.49 -22.09 13.62
CA GLY A 168 -29.08 -23.45 13.97
C GLY A 168 -29.12 -23.64 15.48
N VAL A 169 -30.07 -24.43 15.97
CA VAL A 169 -30.28 -24.70 17.40
C VAL A 169 -30.43 -26.20 17.64
N THR A 170 -30.29 -26.64 18.89
CA THR A 170 -30.59 -28.03 19.30
C THR A 170 -31.65 -28.13 20.38
N ARG A 171 -32.26 -26.99 20.72
CA ARG A 171 -33.32 -26.89 21.71
C ARG A 171 -34.68 -27.20 21.10
N ASP A 172 -35.38 -28.17 21.68
CA ASP A 172 -36.71 -28.59 21.22
C ASP A 172 -37.74 -27.45 21.22
N ASP A 173 -37.65 -26.51 22.17
CA ASP A 173 -38.57 -25.38 22.26
C ASP A 173 -38.36 -24.33 21.15
N LEU A 174 -37.23 -24.40 20.45
CA LEU A 174 -36.89 -23.52 19.33
C LEU A 174 -36.99 -24.22 17.96
N ASP A 175 -37.24 -25.54 17.90
CA ASP A 175 -37.32 -26.33 16.67
C ASP A 175 -38.31 -25.73 15.65
N LYS A 176 -39.47 -25.29 16.13
CA LYS A 176 -40.47 -24.62 15.27
C LYS A 176 -39.97 -23.26 14.76
N ILE A 177 -39.30 -22.49 15.60
CA ILE A 177 -38.74 -21.18 15.23
C ILE A 177 -37.66 -21.38 14.16
N GLU A 178 -36.76 -22.34 14.35
CA GLU A 178 -35.72 -22.69 13.38
C GLU A 178 -36.33 -23.06 12.02
N LYS A 179 -37.22 -24.06 12.00
CA LYS A 179 -37.82 -24.59 10.77
C LYS A 179 -38.62 -23.54 10.01
N ASP A 180 -39.51 -22.82 10.70
CA ASP A 180 -40.35 -21.82 10.05
C ASP A 180 -39.50 -20.64 9.54
N SER A 181 -38.51 -20.19 10.30
CA SER A 181 -37.66 -19.07 9.92
C SER A 181 -36.72 -19.41 8.77
N ASN A 182 -36.06 -20.58 8.83
CA ASN A 182 -35.18 -21.04 7.76
C ASN A 182 -35.97 -21.28 6.47
N LYS A 183 -37.20 -21.80 6.58
CA LYS A 183 -38.12 -21.88 5.43
C LYS A 183 -38.42 -20.50 4.84
N VAL A 184 -38.68 -19.48 5.66
CA VAL A 184 -38.90 -18.11 5.17
C VAL A 184 -37.66 -17.58 4.45
N LEU A 185 -36.45 -17.83 4.97
CA LEU A 185 -35.21 -17.45 4.30
C LEU A 185 -35.04 -18.18 2.94
N ASP A 186 -35.25 -19.49 2.89
CA ASP A 186 -35.18 -20.30 1.67
C ASP A 186 -36.19 -19.87 0.61
N ASP A 187 -37.40 -19.50 1.04
CA ASP A 187 -38.47 -19.03 0.14
C ASP A 187 -38.21 -17.61 -0.39
N THR A 188 -37.30 -16.82 0.22
CA THR A 188 -37.13 -15.39 -0.09
C THR A 188 -35.75 -14.97 -0.58
N TYR A 189 -34.68 -15.74 -0.33
CA TYR A 189 -33.30 -15.27 -0.58
C TYR A 189 -33.01 -14.87 -2.03
N LYS A 190 -33.53 -15.63 -3.00
CA LYS A 190 -33.36 -15.32 -4.43
C LYS A 190 -34.11 -14.05 -4.82
N ASP A 191 -35.39 -13.98 -4.47
CA ASP A 191 -36.28 -12.88 -4.83
C ASP A 191 -35.84 -11.56 -4.19
N GLN A 192 -35.36 -11.63 -2.94
CA GLN A 192 -34.87 -10.49 -2.19
C GLN A 192 -33.38 -10.23 -2.44
N GLY A 193 -32.67 -11.08 -3.18
CA GLY A 193 -31.27 -10.91 -3.57
C GLY A 193 -30.30 -10.83 -2.39
N PHE A 194 -30.29 -11.87 -1.54
CA PHE A 194 -29.27 -12.13 -0.51
C PHE A 194 -28.84 -13.60 -0.55
N THR A 195 -27.74 -13.93 0.12
CA THR A 195 -27.17 -15.29 0.17
C THR A 195 -27.31 -15.89 1.56
N ILE A 196 -27.71 -17.15 1.66
CA ILE A 196 -27.80 -17.86 2.94
C ILE A 196 -26.43 -18.44 3.32
N ILE A 197 -26.04 -18.26 4.58
CA ILE A 197 -24.96 -18.99 5.26
C ILE A 197 -25.63 -20.07 6.12
N ASP A 198 -25.37 -21.33 5.79
CA ASP A 198 -26.13 -22.48 6.31
C ASP A 198 -25.52 -23.03 7.61
N TRP A 199 -25.71 -22.29 8.69
CA TRP A 199 -25.31 -22.69 10.04
C TRP A 199 -26.15 -23.86 10.58
N ALA A 200 -27.44 -23.90 10.25
CA ALA A 200 -28.35 -24.98 10.63
C ALA A 200 -27.83 -26.37 10.21
N GLN A 201 -27.36 -26.45 8.97
CA GLN A 201 -26.80 -27.68 8.41
C GLN A 201 -25.49 -28.09 9.10
N GLU A 202 -24.66 -27.12 9.48
CA GLU A 202 -23.41 -27.36 10.22
C GLU A 202 -23.67 -27.93 11.62
N VAL A 203 -24.60 -27.31 12.36
CA VAL A 203 -25.05 -27.82 13.68
C VAL A 203 -25.63 -29.23 13.55
N THR A 204 -26.48 -29.47 12.54
CA THR A 204 -27.07 -30.78 12.27
C THR A 204 -26.00 -31.84 11.97
N ASN A 205 -25.00 -31.50 11.16
CA ASN A 205 -23.93 -32.43 10.80
C ASN A 205 -23.02 -32.76 11.98
N ALA A 206 -22.66 -31.75 12.78
CA ALA A 206 -21.86 -31.96 13.98
C ALA A 206 -22.58 -32.86 14.99
N ASN A 207 -23.88 -32.67 15.21
CA ASN A 207 -24.66 -33.52 16.11
C ASN A 207 -24.73 -34.98 15.64
N LYS A 208 -24.86 -35.22 14.32
CA LYS A 208 -24.78 -36.59 13.76
C LYS A 208 -23.43 -37.25 14.05
N GLN A 209 -22.38 -36.46 14.18
CA GLN A 209 -21.03 -36.90 14.54
C GLN A 209 -20.78 -36.88 16.06
N SER A 210 -21.81 -36.65 16.88
CA SER A 210 -21.69 -36.49 18.35
C SER A 210 -20.73 -35.37 18.77
N ILE A 211 -20.58 -34.34 17.93
CA ILE A 211 -19.81 -33.13 18.21
C ILE A 211 -20.78 -32.04 18.66
N THR A 212 -20.60 -31.53 19.87
CA THR A 212 -21.37 -30.39 20.38
C THR A 212 -20.74 -29.08 19.91
N LEU A 213 -21.48 -28.28 19.15
CA LEU A 213 -21.09 -26.91 18.77
C LEU A 213 -21.78 -25.83 19.63
N LEU A 214 -22.87 -26.17 20.31
CA LEU A 214 -23.67 -25.24 21.11
C LEU A 214 -23.57 -25.57 22.59
N GLU A 215 -23.34 -24.58 23.46
CA GLU A 215 -23.17 -24.79 24.91
C GLU A 215 -24.50 -25.03 25.63
N ASP A 216 -25.54 -24.30 25.25
CA ASP A 216 -26.90 -24.35 25.83
C ASP A 216 -27.97 -24.72 24.79
N GLY A 217 -27.51 -25.23 23.64
CA GLY A 217 -28.33 -25.54 22.47
C GLY A 217 -28.75 -24.32 21.64
N VAL A 218 -28.20 -23.14 21.92
CA VAL A 218 -28.35 -21.91 21.11
C VAL A 218 -27.01 -21.22 20.88
N HIS A 219 -26.29 -20.91 21.96
CA HIS A 219 -25.04 -20.17 21.90
C HIS A 219 -23.87 -21.09 21.56
N THR A 220 -22.96 -20.60 20.74
CA THR A 220 -21.77 -21.35 20.31
C THR A 220 -20.79 -21.55 21.46
N ASN A 221 -20.34 -22.79 21.67
CA ASN A 221 -19.14 -23.07 22.46
C ASN A 221 -17.87 -22.74 21.63
N GLU A 222 -16.67 -22.95 22.17
CA GLU A 222 -15.41 -22.63 21.46
C GLU A 222 -15.25 -23.33 20.09
N LYS A 223 -15.74 -24.56 19.93
CA LYS A 223 -15.74 -25.24 18.62
C LYS A 223 -16.77 -24.62 17.68
N GLY A 224 -17.96 -24.30 18.21
CA GLY A 224 -19.02 -23.62 17.48
C GLY A 224 -18.60 -22.23 16.99
N LYS A 225 -17.92 -21.43 17.82
CA LYS A 225 -17.43 -20.10 17.44
C LYS A 225 -16.48 -20.18 16.24
N ASN A 226 -15.56 -21.13 16.29
CA ASN A 226 -14.63 -21.38 15.20
C ASN A 226 -15.33 -21.89 13.92
N ALA A 227 -16.26 -22.83 14.04
CA ALA A 227 -17.02 -23.37 12.91
C ALA A 227 -17.90 -22.30 12.25
N LEU A 228 -18.64 -21.53 13.06
CA LEU A 228 -19.50 -20.45 12.59
C LEU A 228 -18.68 -19.35 11.90
N ALA A 229 -17.56 -18.93 12.51
CA ALA A 229 -16.65 -17.99 11.89
C ALA A 229 -16.09 -18.50 10.55
N GLU A 230 -15.75 -19.79 10.47
CA GLU A 230 -15.23 -20.40 9.25
C GLU A 230 -16.25 -20.41 8.11
N ILE A 231 -17.48 -20.86 8.36
CA ILE A 231 -18.51 -20.87 7.31
C ILE A 231 -18.88 -19.46 6.85
N ILE A 232 -18.91 -18.48 7.77
CA ILE A 232 -19.18 -17.07 7.45
C ILE A 232 -18.07 -16.53 6.56
N THR A 233 -16.82 -16.63 7.01
CA THR A 233 -15.66 -16.06 6.30
C THR A 233 -15.43 -16.73 4.94
N ASN A 234 -15.59 -18.05 4.82
CA ASN A 234 -15.50 -18.76 3.55
C ASN A 234 -16.59 -18.30 2.56
N LYS A 235 -17.83 -18.12 3.04
CA LYS A 235 -18.94 -17.69 2.17
C LYS A 235 -18.77 -16.26 1.66
N ILE A 236 -18.24 -15.36 2.50
CA ILE A 236 -17.93 -13.98 2.10
C ILE A 236 -16.84 -13.97 1.03
N LYS A 237 -15.81 -14.81 1.17
CA LYS A 237 -14.70 -14.96 0.22
C LYS A 237 -15.14 -15.51 -1.15
N ASP A 238 -16.02 -16.49 -1.16
CA ASP A 238 -16.49 -17.14 -2.40
C ASP A 238 -17.32 -16.21 -3.31
N SER A 239 -17.98 -15.19 -2.75
CA SER A 239 -18.71 -14.21 -3.58
C SER A 239 -17.91 -12.95 -3.89
N ALA A 240 -16.83 -12.66 -3.16
CA ALA A 240 -15.83 -11.67 -3.55
C ALA A 240 -15.00 -12.11 -4.78
N THR A 241 -15.06 -13.39 -5.14
CA THR A 241 -14.34 -14.00 -6.27
C THR A 241 -15.22 -14.32 -7.49
N GLN A 242 -16.49 -13.89 -7.50
CA GLN A 242 -17.38 -14.03 -8.67
C GLN A 242 -17.21 -12.82 -9.62
N PRO A 243 -16.73 -13.00 -10.86
CA PRO A 243 -16.68 -11.92 -11.85
C PRO A 243 -18.11 -11.59 -12.30
N LEU A 244 -18.47 -10.31 -12.31
CA LEU A 244 -19.66 -9.84 -13.02
C LEU A 244 -19.56 -10.26 -14.49
N SER A 245 -20.62 -10.90 -14.97
CA SER A 245 -20.70 -11.66 -16.22
C SER A 245 -20.26 -10.92 -17.48
N SER A 246 -19.36 -11.58 -18.21
CA SER A 246 -19.25 -11.69 -19.67
C SER A 246 -19.22 -10.40 -20.52
N PHE A 247 -18.00 -9.99 -20.88
CA PHE A 247 -17.69 -9.68 -22.29
C PHE A 247 -16.70 -10.72 -22.80
N SER A 248 -17.13 -11.44 -23.83
CA SER A 248 -16.34 -12.45 -24.53
C SER A 248 -15.18 -11.78 -25.25
N LEU A 249 -13.94 -12.14 -24.90
CA LEU A 249 -12.80 -11.99 -25.79
C LEU A 249 -11.95 -13.27 -25.78
N ASN A 250 -11.95 -13.87 -26.97
CA ASN A 250 -11.12 -14.90 -27.56
C ASN A 250 -10.03 -15.58 -26.70
N THR A 251 -10.15 -16.90 -26.68
CA THR A 251 -9.10 -17.89 -26.42
C THR A 251 -7.86 -17.63 -27.27
N ASN A 252 -6.73 -17.33 -26.62
CA ASN A 252 -5.37 -17.81 -26.89
C ASN A 252 -4.38 -16.90 -26.17
N TYR A 253 -3.91 -17.29 -24.97
CA TYR A 253 -2.54 -17.14 -24.46
C TYR A 253 -2.50 -17.67 -23.02
N ASN A 254 -1.81 -18.80 -22.85
CA ASN A 254 -1.62 -19.52 -21.60
C ASN A 254 -0.24 -19.13 -21.04
N THR A 255 -0.17 -18.14 -20.12
CA THR A 255 0.94 -17.91 -19.16
C THR A 255 0.59 -16.69 -18.30
N LYS A 256 0.18 -16.90 -17.03
CA LYS A 256 -0.05 -15.81 -16.07
C LYS A 256 1.28 -15.52 -15.35
N THR A 257 2.14 -14.67 -15.93
CA THR A 257 3.33 -14.13 -15.25
C THR A 257 2.88 -13.38 -14.00
N THR A 258 3.39 -13.78 -12.84
CA THR A 258 2.90 -13.29 -11.54
C THR A 258 3.78 -12.13 -11.09
N THR A 259 3.21 -10.94 -11.04
CA THR A 259 3.88 -9.66 -10.80
C THR A 259 3.71 -9.26 -9.34
N GLY A 260 4.83 -9.14 -8.60
CA GLY A 260 4.88 -8.80 -7.16
C GLY A 260 6.20 -9.25 -6.52
N ARG A 261 6.79 -8.44 -5.61
CA ARG A 261 8.13 -8.71 -5.04
C ARG A 261 8.20 -10.07 -4.31
N ALA A 262 7.19 -10.38 -3.49
CA ALA A 262 7.09 -11.67 -2.81
C ALA A 262 6.96 -12.86 -3.79
N ALA A 263 6.21 -12.69 -4.88
CA ALA A 263 6.08 -13.70 -5.93
C ALA A 263 7.39 -13.90 -6.70
N LYS A 264 8.12 -12.83 -6.99
CA LYS A 264 9.45 -12.89 -7.62
C LYS A 264 10.49 -13.54 -6.72
N ILE A 265 10.48 -13.25 -5.41
CA ILE A 265 11.31 -13.94 -4.43
C ILE A 265 10.93 -15.43 -4.38
N TRP A 266 9.64 -15.76 -4.26
CA TRP A 266 9.17 -17.16 -4.25
C TRP A 266 9.60 -17.92 -5.50
N ALA A 267 9.38 -17.33 -6.67
CA ALA A 267 9.77 -17.91 -7.95
C ALA A 267 11.28 -18.15 -8.00
N TYR A 268 12.09 -17.19 -7.55
CA TYR A 268 13.54 -17.38 -7.47
C TYR A 268 13.90 -18.52 -6.52
N LEU A 269 13.38 -18.52 -5.29
CA LEU A 269 13.69 -19.53 -4.26
C LEU A 269 13.40 -20.96 -4.75
N THR A 270 12.32 -21.15 -5.51
CA THR A 270 11.87 -22.46 -6.01
C THR A 270 12.44 -22.85 -7.38
N SER A 271 12.95 -21.88 -8.16
CA SER A 271 13.49 -22.12 -9.51
C SER A 271 14.86 -22.82 -9.53
N ASP A 272 15.18 -23.42 -10.68
CA ASP A 272 16.51 -23.95 -11.01
C ASP A 272 17.59 -22.87 -11.00
N GLU A 273 17.25 -21.65 -11.42
CA GLU A 273 18.16 -20.50 -11.43
C GLU A 273 18.49 -20.00 -10.02
N GLY A 274 17.59 -20.20 -9.05
CA GLY A 274 17.77 -19.80 -7.67
C GLY A 274 18.26 -20.94 -6.77
N LEU A 275 17.49 -21.31 -5.75
CA LEU A 275 17.91 -22.24 -4.70
C LEU A 275 17.32 -23.65 -4.82
N GLN A 276 16.36 -23.87 -5.74
CA GLN A 276 15.66 -25.15 -5.90
C GLN A 276 15.02 -25.66 -4.60
N LEU A 277 14.46 -24.74 -3.81
CA LEU A 277 13.76 -25.08 -2.57
C LEU A 277 12.38 -25.67 -2.87
N THR A 278 11.91 -26.59 -2.03
CA THR A 278 10.50 -26.99 -2.04
C THR A 278 9.61 -25.82 -1.61
N PRO A 279 8.30 -25.85 -1.91
CA PRO A 279 7.36 -24.83 -1.42
C PRO A 279 7.42 -24.60 0.09
N VAL A 280 7.56 -25.67 0.89
CA VAL A 280 7.66 -25.60 2.35
C VAL A 280 8.93 -24.85 2.78
N GLN A 281 10.05 -25.14 2.12
CA GLN A 281 11.34 -24.53 2.41
C GLN A 281 11.38 -23.06 1.97
N ALA A 282 10.85 -22.75 0.78
CA ALA A 282 10.73 -21.39 0.27
C ALA A 282 9.80 -20.53 1.14
N ALA A 283 8.71 -21.13 1.65
CA ALA A 283 7.82 -20.48 2.61
C ALA A 283 8.54 -20.11 3.91
N GLY A 284 9.37 -21.01 4.43
CA GLY A 284 10.21 -20.73 5.60
C GLY A 284 11.14 -19.53 5.39
N ALA A 285 11.82 -19.47 4.25
CA ALA A 285 12.68 -18.36 3.87
C ALA A 285 11.90 -17.03 3.74
N LEU A 286 10.74 -17.06 3.07
CA LEU A 286 9.93 -15.88 2.81
C LEU A 286 9.28 -15.33 4.08
N GLY A 287 8.90 -16.20 5.03
CA GLY A 287 8.39 -15.79 6.34
C GLY A 287 9.40 -14.99 7.17
N ASN A 288 10.68 -15.36 7.08
CA ASN A 288 11.76 -14.59 7.72
C ASN A 288 12.01 -13.26 7.01
N LEU A 289 12.03 -13.25 5.67
CA LEU A 289 12.19 -12.03 4.87
C LEU A 289 11.09 -11.00 5.14
N GLU A 290 9.84 -11.44 5.36
CA GLU A 290 8.72 -10.55 5.70
C GLU A 290 8.94 -9.84 7.05
N GLN A 291 9.53 -10.54 8.03
CA GLN A 291 9.79 -9.96 9.35
C GLN A 291 10.92 -8.92 9.29
N GLU A 292 11.94 -9.18 8.47
CA GLU A 292 13.03 -8.22 8.22
C GLU A 292 12.53 -7.00 7.41
N ASN A 293 11.63 -7.24 6.47
CA ASN A 293 11.11 -6.22 5.57
C ASN A 293 9.77 -6.65 4.99
N SER A 294 8.68 -6.21 5.62
CA SER A 294 7.31 -6.59 5.23
C SER A 294 6.89 -6.15 3.82
N LEU A 295 7.63 -5.21 3.23
CA LEU A 295 7.42 -4.73 1.86
C LEU A 295 8.25 -5.50 0.83
N PHE A 296 9.13 -6.41 1.27
CA PHE A 296 10.12 -7.10 0.45
C PHE A 296 10.92 -6.15 -0.45
N HIS A 297 11.11 -4.93 0.03
CA HIS A 297 11.56 -3.84 -0.80
C HIS A 297 13.08 -3.71 -0.73
N PRO A 298 13.83 -3.90 -1.83
CA PRO A 298 15.29 -4.05 -1.80
C PRO A 298 16.02 -2.76 -1.35
N LYS A 299 15.35 -1.61 -1.40
CA LYS A 299 15.97 -0.34 -1.01
C LYS A 299 15.73 0.08 0.44
N VAL A 300 14.98 -0.69 1.23
CA VAL A 300 14.62 -0.27 2.60
C VAL A 300 15.85 -0.25 3.50
N THR A 301 16.05 0.84 4.22
CA THR A 301 17.03 0.93 5.31
C THR A 301 16.34 0.83 6.66
N GLN A 302 17.06 0.38 7.68
CA GLN A 302 16.58 0.33 9.06
C GLN A 302 15.92 1.65 9.48
N GLY A 303 14.75 1.56 10.10
CA GLY A 303 13.92 2.73 10.44
C GLY A 303 12.99 3.22 9.32
N GLY A 304 12.91 2.49 8.20
CA GLY A 304 11.95 2.76 7.11
C GLY A 304 12.40 3.81 6.10
N GLY A 305 13.71 4.11 6.06
CA GLY A 305 14.33 4.92 5.00
C GLY A 305 14.50 4.13 3.70
N ARG A 306 15.01 4.78 2.66
CA ARG A 306 15.28 4.12 1.36
C ARG A 306 16.62 4.56 0.78
N SER A 307 17.37 3.63 0.20
CA SER A 307 18.62 3.88 -0.51
C SER A 307 18.74 2.99 -1.76
N ASN A 308 19.23 3.54 -2.86
CA ASN A 308 19.54 2.76 -4.07
C ASN A 308 20.76 1.84 -3.88
N GLU A 309 21.65 2.19 -2.95
CA GLU A 309 22.83 1.38 -2.68
C GLU A 309 22.97 1.05 -1.19
N VAL A 310 23.53 -0.13 -0.92
CA VAL A 310 23.95 -0.50 0.42
C VAL A 310 25.06 0.43 0.88
N ILE A 311 24.88 0.99 2.07
CA ILE A 311 25.91 1.75 2.76
C ILE A 311 26.68 0.77 3.67
N VAL A 312 28.01 0.78 3.59
CA VAL A 312 28.86 -0.09 4.40
C VAL A 312 29.27 0.66 5.66
N ASP A 313 28.45 0.56 6.70
CA ASP A 313 28.63 1.24 7.99
C ASP A 313 28.63 0.27 9.19
N GLY A 314 28.27 -1.00 8.97
CA GLY A 314 28.16 -2.02 10.00
C GLY A 314 27.05 -1.78 11.03
N SER A 315 26.13 -0.84 10.78
CA SER A 315 25.11 -0.44 11.76
C SER A 315 23.71 -0.21 11.18
N THR A 316 23.57 0.06 9.88
CA THR A 316 22.27 0.28 9.23
C THR A 316 21.83 -0.94 8.42
N GLY A 317 20.78 -1.63 8.86
CA GLY A 317 20.15 -2.69 8.08
C GLY A 317 19.70 -2.21 6.70
N TYR A 318 19.95 -3.00 5.66
CA TYR A 318 19.62 -2.67 4.27
C TYR A 318 18.95 -3.83 3.53
N GLY A 319 17.96 -3.52 2.69
CA GLY A 319 17.35 -4.45 1.74
C GLY A 319 16.46 -5.51 2.35
N ILE A 320 16.13 -6.55 1.56
CA ILE A 320 15.13 -7.56 1.94
C ILE A 320 15.58 -8.42 3.14
N MET A 321 16.88 -8.51 3.40
CA MET A 321 17.47 -9.26 4.51
C MET A 321 17.94 -8.37 5.67
N GLN A 322 17.75 -7.04 5.58
CA GLN A 322 18.32 -6.06 6.52
C GLN A 322 19.80 -6.32 6.82
N TRP A 323 20.63 -6.41 5.77
CA TRP A 323 22.09 -6.61 5.90
C TRP A 323 22.70 -5.49 6.75
N THR A 324 23.09 -5.82 7.98
CA THR A 324 23.53 -4.85 8.98
C THR A 324 25.02 -4.91 9.27
N SER A 325 25.64 -6.11 9.25
CA SER A 325 27.08 -6.23 9.53
C SER A 325 27.92 -5.72 8.36
N SER A 326 29.04 -5.06 8.67
CA SER A 326 29.90 -4.44 7.65
C SER A 326 30.41 -5.44 6.63
N GLY A 327 30.71 -6.68 7.06
CA GLY A 327 31.12 -7.76 6.18
C GLY A 327 30.04 -8.16 5.17
N ARG A 328 28.78 -8.32 5.60
CA ARG A 328 27.69 -8.70 4.68
C ARG A 328 27.24 -7.53 3.80
N GLN A 329 27.25 -6.30 4.31
CA GLN A 329 27.00 -5.10 3.51
C GLN A 329 28.05 -4.96 2.40
N GLN A 330 29.34 -5.11 2.73
CA GLN A 330 30.42 -5.06 1.75
C GLN A 330 30.33 -6.23 0.76
N GLY A 331 29.95 -7.42 1.22
CA GLY A 331 29.72 -8.57 0.34
C GLY A 331 28.61 -8.30 -0.67
N LEU A 332 27.47 -7.75 -0.24
CA LEU A 332 26.37 -7.37 -1.13
C LEU A 332 26.82 -6.33 -2.15
N LYS A 333 27.54 -5.30 -1.69
CA LYS A 333 28.09 -4.26 -2.57
C LYS A 333 28.99 -4.86 -3.65
N SER A 334 29.99 -5.64 -3.24
CA SER A 334 30.95 -6.28 -4.15
C SER A 334 30.27 -7.26 -5.12
N HIS A 335 29.25 -7.99 -4.65
CA HIS A 335 28.49 -8.92 -5.49
C HIS A 335 27.67 -8.17 -6.55
N ALA A 336 26.98 -7.10 -6.15
CA ALA A 336 26.21 -6.25 -7.05
C ALA A 336 27.10 -5.61 -8.13
N GLU A 337 28.25 -5.05 -7.73
CA GLU A 337 29.27 -4.51 -8.64
C GLU A 337 29.77 -5.58 -9.64
N LYS A 338 30.04 -6.81 -9.15
CA LYS A 338 30.51 -7.92 -9.99
C LYS A 338 29.50 -8.34 -11.07
N ILE A 339 28.21 -8.30 -10.76
CA ILE A 339 27.15 -8.64 -11.72
C ILE A 339 26.65 -7.42 -12.52
N GLY A 340 27.26 -6.25 -12.32
CA GLY A 340 26.90 -5.01 -13.01
C GLY A 340 25.50 -4.49 -12.67
N LYS A 341 24.98 -4.80 -11.47
CA LYS A 341 23.67 -4.34 -10.99
C LYS A 341 23.83 -3.43 -9.77
N SER A 342 22.83 -2.58 -9.54
CA SER A 342 22.71 -1.84 -8.27
C SER A 342 22.43 -2.80 -7.12
N SER A 343 23.01 -2.56 -5.94
CA SER A 343 22.73 -3.37 -4.76
C SER A 343 21.31 -3.18 -4.24
N GLY A 344 20.59 -2.15 -4.68
CA GLY A 344 19.16 -1.91 -4.42
C GLY A 344 18.21 -2.59 -5.39
N THR A 345 18.71 -3.43 -6.29
CA THR A 345 17.87 -4.27 -7.17
C THR A 345 17.49 -5.57 -6.47
N LEU A 346 16.26 -6.03 -6.68
CA LEU A 346 15.81 -7.28 -6.05
C LEU A 346 16.64 -8.46 -6.54
N ASP A 347 17.02 -8.45 -7.80
CA ASP A 347 17.87 -9.46 -8.43
C ASP A 347 19.27 -9.54 -7.81
N ALA A 348 19.94 -8.40 -7.58
CA ALA A 348 21.25 -8.42 -6.95
C ALA A 348 21.19 -8.99 -5.55
N GLN A 349 20.13 -8.66 -4.81
CA GLN A 349 19.89 -9.17 -3.45
C GLN A 349 19.57 -10.66 -3.44
N LEU A 350 18.71 -11.14 -4.33
CA LEU A 350 18.39 -12.57 -4.48
C LEU A 350 19.62 -13.38 -4.93
N SER A 351 20.38 -12.87 -5.89
CA SER A 351 21.64 -13.45 -6.32
C SER A 351 22.67 -13.50 -5.19
N TYR A 352 22.72 -12.47 -4.36
CA TYR A 352 23.61 -12.43 -3.21
C TYR A 352 23.17 -13.38 -2.09
N ILE A 353 21.87 -13.52 -1.79
CA ILE A 353 21.34 -14.55 -0.87
C ILE A 353 21.79 -15.94 -1.33
N LYS A 354 21.65 -16.24 -2.63
CA LYS A 354 22.14 -17.50 -3.20
C LYS A 354 23.65 -17.64 -3.03
N HIS A 355 24.42 -16.58 -3.24
CA HIS A 355 25.88 -16.60 -3.03
C HIS A 355 26.23 -16.91 -1.57
N GLU A 356 25.64 -16.22 -0.60
CA GLU A 356 25.91 -16.44 0.82
C GLU A 356 25.52 -17.86 1.26
N LEU A 357 24.37 -18.37 0.82
CA LEU A 357 23.90 -19.74 1.14
C LEU A 357 24.77 -20.85 0.54
N ASN A 358 25.46 -20.61 -0.58
CA ASN A 358 26.35 -21.60 -1.21
C ASN A 358 27.83 -21.44 -0.80
N ASN A 359 28.17 -20.54 0.13
CA ASN A 359 29.57 -20.33 0.50
C ASN A 359 29.75 -20.12 2.01
N GLY A 360 28.98 -19.22 2.62
CA GLY A 360 29.11 -18.87 4.05
C GLY A 360 28.07 -19.55 4.95
N TYR A 361 26.98 -20.05 4.37
CA TYR A 361 25.82 -20.58 5.09
C TYR A 361 25.34 -21.93 4.51
N GLU A 362 26.24 -22.71 3.92
CA GLU A 362 25.92 -24.02 3.31
C GLU A 362 25.21 -24.95 4.29
N SER A 363 25.68 -25.00 5.55
CA SER A 363 25.04 -25.80 6.59
C SER A 363 23.59 -25.39 6.88
N THR A 364 23.22 -24.13 6.71
CA THR A 364 21.82 -23.69 6.82
C THR A 364 21.00 -24.18 5.63
N LEU A 365 21.54 -24.06 4.41
CA LEU A 365 20.87 -24.56 3.21
C LEU A 365 20.66 -26.08 3.27
N ASP A 366 21.67 -26.84 3.71
CA ASP A 366 21.60 -28.29 3.86
C ASP A 366 20.51 -28.70 4.87
N ARG A 367 20.49 -28.05 6.05
CA ARG A 367 19.45 -28.29 7.05
C ARG A 367 18.06 -27.91 6.56
N LEU A 368 17.93 -26.80 5.86
CA LEU A 368 16.65 -26.37 5.29
C LEU A 368 16.13 -27.43 4.30
N LYS A 369 17.01 -28.02 3.49
CA LYS A 369 16.66 -29.07 2.53
C LYS A 369 16.15 -30.37 3.18
N GLU A 370 16.48 -30.62 4.45
CA GLU A 370 15.93 -31.74 5.22
C GLU A 370 14.49 -31.51 5.72
N VAL A 371 13.99 -30.26 5.68
CA VAL A 371 12.61 -29.94 6.07
C VAL A 371 11.64 -30.34 4.96
N LYS A 372 10.68 -31.22 5.29
CA LYS A 372 9.74 -31.77 4.31
C LYS A 372 8.38 -31.09 4.32
N ASP A 373 7.73 -31.06 5.49
CA ASP A 373 6.27 -30.86 5.55
C ASP A 373 5.84 -29.65 6.38
N ASP A 374 6.75 -29.09 7.19
CA ASP A 374 6.42 -28.05 8.17
C ASP A 374 7.06 -26.69 7.82
N PRO A 375 6.29 -25.71 7.33
CA PRO A 375 6.81 -24.38 7.01
C PRO A 375 7.23 -23.59 8.26
N ILE A 376 6.70 -23.92 9.45
CA ILE A 376 7.13 -23.32 10.70
C ILE A 376 8.54 -23.81 11.03
N GLU A 377 8.78 -25.11 10.90
CA GLU A 377 10.12 -25.67 11.08
C GLU A 377 11.10 -25.17 10.00
N ALA A 378 10.66 -24.96 8.76
CA ALA A 378 11.47 -24.33 7.72
C ALA A 378 11.88 -22.90 8.08
N ALA A 379 10.95 -22.09 8.59
CA ALA A 379 11.23 -20.73 9.05
C ALA A 379 12.21 -20.75 10.24
N PHE A 380 12.02 -21.71 11.13
CA PHE A 380 12.84 -21.91 12.31
C PHE A 380 14.27 -22.34 11.96
N VAL A 381 14.46 -23.23 10.98
CA VAL A 381 15.77 -23.64 10.46
C VAL A 381 16.48 -22.49 9.72
N TRP A 382 15.74 -21.69 8.96
CA TRP A 382 16.27 -20.49 8.31
C TRP A 382 16.82 -19.47 9.32
N HIS A 383 16.17 -19.31 10.47
CA HIS A 383 16.61 -18.45 11.58
C HIS A 383 17.68 -19.10 12.48
N GLY A 384 17.60 -20.39 12.74
CA GLY A 384 18.52 -21.08 13.65
C GLY A 384 18.46 -20.65 15.13
N ALA A 385 17.32 -20.10 15.59
CA ALA A 385 17.11 -19.77 17.01
C ALA A 385 16.66 -20.99 17.83
N GLY A 386 17.60 -21.84 18.25
CA GLY A 386 17.29 -22.94 19.20
C GLY A 386 17.28 -24.33 18.57
N ASN A 387 16.62 -25.29 19.22
CA ASN A 387 16.73 -26.71 18.88
C ASN A 387 15.78 -27.12 17.74
N PHE A 388 16.31 -27.70 16.66
CA PHE A 388 15.49 -28.21 15.56
C PHE A 388 14.73 -29.47 15.96
N ASN A 389 13.49 -29.59 15.51
CA ASN A 389 12.67 -30.78 15.64
C ASN A 389 12.90 -31.76 14.47
N ILE A 390 14.16 -31.88 14.04
CA ILE A 390 14.60 -32.72 12.91
C ILE A 390 15.66 -33.70 13.44
N PRO A 391 15.39 -35.02 13.43
CA PRO A 391 16.32 -36.01 13.96
C PRO A 391 17.71 -35.92 13.31
N GLY A 392 18.76 -35.79 14.13
CA GLY A 392 20.15 -35.81 13.67
C GLY A 392 20.74 -34.45 13.25
N LEU A 393 19.98 -33.35 13.33
CA LEU A 393 20.49 -32.02 13.04
C LEU A 393 20.89 -31.26 14.30
N THR A 394 22.08 -30.66 14.27
CA THR A 394 22.62 -29.88 15.39
C THR A 394 22.27 -28.40 15.24
N PRO A 395 21.82 -27.73 16.31
CA PRO A 395 21.55 -26.28 16.31
C PRO A 395 22.81 -25.47 16.05
N THR A 396 22.75 -24.60 15.05
CA THR A 396 23.72 -23.51 14.85
C THR A 396 22.94 -22.31 14.31
N PRO A 397 23.47 -21.08 14.46
CA PRO A 397 22.85 -19.89 13.88
C PRO A 397 22.47 -20.11 12.41
N GLY A 398 21.29 -19.63 12.03
CA GLY A 398 20.75 -19.75 10.69
C GLY A 398 21.29 -18.66 9.76
N PHE A 399 20.60 -18.49 8.63
CA PHE A 399 20.89 -17.45 7.66
C PHE A 399 20.39 -16.07 8.13
N GLU A 400 19.25 -16.10 8.81
CA GLU A 400 18.75 -15.02 9.66
C GLU A 400 19.07 -15.40 11.11
N SER A 401 19.31 -14.45 12.02
CA SER A 401 19.75 -14.73 13.40
C SER A 401 19.52 -13.49 14.26
N SER A 402 18.29 -12.99 14.25
CA SER A 402 17.86 -11.88 15.08
C SER A 402 17.87 -12.26 16.57
N GLY A 403 17.60 -11.27 17.42
CA GLY A 403 17.44 -11.48 18.87
C GLY A 403 16.11 -12.12 19.28
N ASP A 404 15.30 -12.58 18.31
CA ASP A 404 13.99 -13.16 18.58
C ASP A 404 14.09 -14.46 19.40
N THR A 405 13.14 -14.65 20.32
CA THR A 405 13.04 -15.90 21.08
C THR A 405 12.53 -17.03 20.19
N GLU A 406 12.84 -18.28 20.52
CA GLU A 406 12.31 -19.45 19.79
C GLU A 406 10.78 -19.39 19.62
N SER A 407 10.06 -18.95 20.66
CA SER A 407 8.61 -18.77 20.58
C SER A 407 8.21 -17.76 19.51
N VAL A 408 8.86 -16.59 19.46
CA VAL A 408 8.59 -15.52 18.49
C VAL A 408 8.89 -16.00 17.07
N VAL A 409 10.00 -16.71 16.87
CA VAL A 409 10.35 -17.27 15.56
C VAL A 409 9.29 -18.27 15.09
N ARG A 410 8.83 -19.17 15.98
CA ARG A 410 7.80 -20.16 15.62
C ARG A 410 6.43 -19.52 15.37
N THR A 411 6.03 -18.52 16.16
CA THR A 411 4.71 -17.91 16.04
C THR A 411 4.62 -16.87 14.94
N GLU A 412 5.59 -15.95 14.86
CA GLU A 412 5.53 -14.82 13.92
C GLU A 412 6.12 -15.22 12.57
N ARG A 413 7.41 -15.57 12.53
CA ARG A 413 8.10 -15.94 11.27
C ARG A 413 7.56 -17.25 10.70
N GLY A 414 7.27 -18.24 11.56
CA GLY A 414 6.60 -19.48 11.19
C GLY A 414 5.13 -19.29 10.78
N GLY A 415 4.41 -18.37 11.44
CA GLY A 415 3.07 -17.97 11.03
C GLY A 415 3.05 -17.35 9.63
N SER A 416 3.98 -16.43 9.37
CA SER A 416 4.22 -15.85 8.04
C SER A 416 4.61 -16.90 7.00
N ALA A 417 5.46 -17.87 7.36
CA ALA A 417 5.78 -18.97 6.47
C ALA A 417 4.54 -19.79 6.08
N LYS A 418 3.67 -20.12 7.04
CA LYS A 418 2.39 -20.80 6.75
C LYS A 418 1.50 -19.96 5.83
N LYS A 419 1.43 -18.64 6.03
CA LYS A 419 0.73 -17.69 5.15
C LYS A 419 1.26 -17.75 3.71
N TRP A 420 2.58 -17.74 3.51
CA TRP A 420 3.18 -17.78 2.18
C TRP A 420 3.05 -19.14 1.49
N LEU A 421 3.18 -20.24 2.26
CA LEU A 421 2.91 -21.58 1.73
C LEU A 421 1.47 -21.68 1.22
N ASN A 422 0.49 -21.16 1.95
CA ASN A 422 -0.90 -21.14 1.49
C ASN A 422 -1.09 -20.26 0.25
N LYS A 423 -0.34 -19.16 0.11
CA LYS A 423 -0.45 -18.22 -1.02
C LYS A 423 0.18 -18.75 -2.31
N PHE A 424 1.28 -19.48 -2.22
CA PHE A 424 2.09 -19.87 -3.39
C PHE A 424 2.37 -21.37 -3.53
N GLY A 425 2.03 -22.20 -2.53
CA GLY A 425 2.44 -23.61 -2.45
C GLY A 425 2.05 -24.48 -3.64
N ASP A 426 0.89 -24.20 -4.25
CA ASP A 426 0.37 -24.94 -5.41
C ASP A 426 0.63 -24.23 -6.75
N LYS A 427 1.37 -23.11 -6.74
CA LYS A 427 1.57 -22.27 -7.93
C LYS A 427 2.93 -22.55 -8.57
N ASN A 428 2.92 -22.81 -9.88
CA ASN A 428 4.14 -22.91 -10.68
C ASN A 428 4.53 -21.53 -11.21
N LEU A 429 5.35 -20.80 -10.43
CA LEU A 429 5.80 -19.45 -10.78
C LEU A 429 7.14 -19.51 -11.51
N GLN A 430 7.27 -18.77 -12.63
CA GLN A 430 8.53 -18.63 -13.35
C GLN A 430 9.27 -17.37 -12.90
N TYR A 431 10.57 -17.52 -12.64
CA TYR A 431 11.46 -16.41 -12.31
C TYR A 431 11.84 -15.64 -13.59
N SER A 432 11.96 -14.32 -13.49
CA SER A 432 12.54 -13.46 -14.52
C SER A 432 13.51 -12.47 -13.89
N SER A 433 14.69 -12.31 -14.52
CA SER A 433 15.75 -11.40 -14.10
C SER A 433 15.57 -9.94 -14.58
N ASP A 434 14.42 -9.62 -15.15
CA ASP A 434 14.11 -8.27 -15.57
C ASP A 434 13.78 -7.42 -14.34
N ASP A 435 14.57 -6.37 -14.14
CA ASP A 435 14.51 -5.48 -12.98
C ASP A 435 13.64 -4.26 -13.29
N THR A 436 12.38 -4.50 -13.66
CA THR A 436 11.33 -3.47 -13.63
C THR A 436 10.96 -3.23 -12.16
N ASP A 437 11.83 -2.49 -11.46
CA ASP A 437 11.65 -2.08 -10.07
C ASP A 437 10.43 -1.14 -9.97
N CYS A 438 9.31 -1.65 -9.43
CA CYS A 438 8.07 -0.94 -9.13
C CYS A 438 8.26 0.14 -8.04
N TYR A 439 8.94 1.24 -8.36
CA TYR A 439 8.88 2.47 -7.58
C TYR A 439 7.67 3.29 -8.03
N GLN A 440 6.54 3.10 -7.37
CA GLN A 440 5.67 4.24 -7.07
C GLN A 440 5.76 4.55 -5.58
N SER A 441 6.24 5.76 -5.32
CA SER A 441 6.10 6.47 -4.06
C SER A 441 4.64 6.77 -3.75
N ILE A 442 4.33 6.80 -2.46
CA ILE A 442 3.11 7.32 -1.81
C ILE A 442 2.27 8.28 -2.68
N ASP A 443 1.00 7.89 -2.86
CA ASP A 443 -0.22 8.68 -3.13
C ASP A 443 -0.14 9.73 -4.26
N ASN A 444 -0.66 9.31 -5.41
CA ASN A 444 -0.81 10.09 -6.63
C ASN A 444 -2.26 10.55 -6.83
N SER A 445 -2.99 10.89 -5.77
CA SER A 445 -4.28 11.57 -5.95
C SER A 445 -4.06 13.07 -6.23
N ASP A 446 -3.77 13.37 -7.51
CA ASP A 446 -4.11 14.57 -8.29
C ASP A 446 -3.00 15.46 -8.89
N ILE A 447 -1.76 15.01 -9.15
CA ILE A 447 -0.79 15.88 -9.83
C ILE A 447 0.09 15.11 -10.82
N GLY A 448 -0.36 15.04 -12.08
CA GLY A 448 0.33 14.36 -13.20
C GLY A 448 1.61 15.04 -13.69
N VAL A 449 2.50 15.44 -12.78
CA VAL A 449 3.77 16.13 -13.09
C VAL A 449 4.94 15.18 -12.85
N GLU A 450 5.75 14.91 -13.88
CA GLU A 450 7.01 14.15 -13.75
C GLU A 450 7.99 14.93 -12.87
N GLY A 451 8.59 14.28 -11.87
CA GLY A 451 9.58 14.90 -10.99
C GLY A 451 10.98 15.01 -11.59
N SER A 452 11.83 15.82 -10.97
CA SER A 452 13.18 16.07 -11.48
C SER A 452 14.08 14.85 -11.37
N LYS A 453 14.87 14.59 -12.41
CA LYS A 453 15.93 13.56 -12.39
C LYS A 453 17.22 14.03 -11.71
N ILE A 454 17.33 15.33 -11.42
CA ILE A 454 18.53 15.98 -10.89
C ILE A 454 18.41 16.20 -9.38
N TYR A 455 17.19 16.44 -8.90
CA TYR A 455 16.88 16.56 -7.48
C TYR A 455 16.31 15.24 -6.98
N THR A 456 16.99 14.62 -6.03
CA THR A 456 16.67 13.27 -5.54
C THR A 456 16.40 13.30 -4.05
N ASP A 457 15.72 12.26 -3.56
CA ASP A 457 15.42 12.13 -2.14
C ASP A 457 16.68 11.80 -1.35
N SER A 458 16.96 12.60 -0.33
CA SER A 458 18.00 12.27 0.64
C SER A 458 17.53 11.11 1.53
N PRO A 459 18.41 10.15 1.86
CA PRO A 459 18.13 9.16 2.90
C PRO A 459 18.04 9.79 4.30
N MET A 460 18.56 11.01 4.47
CA MET A 460 18.46 11.79 5.71
C MET A 460 17.01 12.25 5.92
N SER A 461 16.50 12.05 7.14
CA SER A 461 15.20 12.58 7.54
C SER A 461 15.37 13.80 8.44
N ILE A 462 14.53 14.82 8.24
CA ILE A 462 14.51 16.02 9.07
C ILE A 462 13.29 16.01 10.00
N PRO A 463 13.40 16.50 11.25
CA PRO A 463 12.29 16.51 12.18
C PRO A 463 11.07 17.23 11.61
N LYS A 464 9.91 16.56 11.63
CA LYS A 464 8.63 17.05 11.06
C LYS A 464 8.59 17.24 9.53
N GLY A 465 9.67 16.92 8.80
CA GLY A 465 9.75 17.11 7.35
C GLY A 465 8.65 16.39 6.56
N LYS A 466 8.36 15.12 6.87
CA LYS A 466 7.24 14.39 6.25
C LYS A 466 5.88 15.08 6.51
N GLN A 467 5.64 15.59 7.72
CA GLN A 467 4.39 16.28 8.05
C GLN A 467 4.25 17.61 7.28
N VAL A 468 5.36 18.33 7.10
CA VAL A 468 5.41 19.56 6.29
C VAL A 468 5.13 19.28 4.82
N ALA A 469 5.76 18.24 4.26
CA ALA A 469 5.54 17.85 2.87
C ALA A 469 4.08 17.44 2.60
N GLU A 470 3.47 16.66 3.50
CA GLU A 470 2.05 16.29 3.36
C GLU A 470 1.11 17.49 3.49
N GLN A 471 1.41 18.43 4.39
CA GLN A 471 0.62 19.66 4.50
C GLN A 471 0.76 20.56 3.25
N ALA A 472 1.96 20.62 2.67
CA ALA A 472 2.22 21.34 1.42
C ALA A 472 1.41 20.75 0.26
N LYS A 473 1.38 19.42 0.12
CA LYS A 473 0.54 18.72 -0.87
C LYS A 473 -0.95 19.03 -0.65
N ARG A 474 -1.42 18.96 0.59
CA ARG A 474 -2.81 19.25 0.94
C ARG A 474 -3.22 20.68 0.58
N TRP A 475 -2.35 21.66 0.80
CA TRP A 475 -2.61 23.05 0.43
C TRP A 475 -2.59 23.28 -1.08
N ALA A 476 -1.62 22.72 -1.80
CA ALA A 476 -1.59 22.82 -3.26
C ALA A 476 -2.86 22.24 -3.92
N LYS A 477 -3.41 21.16 -3.36
CA LYS A 477 -4.64 20.53 -3.85
C LYS A 477 -5.91 21.29 -3.49
N ASN A 478 -6.06 21.68 -2.22
CA ASN A 478 -7.35 22.13 -1.68
C ASN A 478 -7.46 23.65 -1.48
N ASP A 479 -6.33 24.35 -1.42
CA ASP A 479 -6.28 25.80 -1.21
C ASP A 479 -5.15 26.43 -2.06
N PRO A 480 -5.19 26.25 -3.40
CA PRO A 480 -4.12 26.72 -4.28
C PRO A 480 -4.00 28.25 -4.35
N ASN A 481 -4.94 29.00 -3.78
CA ASN A 481 -4.92 30.47 -3.73
C ASN A 481 -4.39 31.02 -2.40
N CYS A 482 -3.89 30.13 -1.52
CA CYS A 482 -3.34 30.45 -0.20
C CYS A 482 -4.32 31.21 0.70
N GLY A 483 -5.57 30.75 0.80
CA GLY A 483 -6.50 31.22 1.83
C GLY A 483 -5.96 31.02 3.26
N PHE A 484 -5.09 30.02 3.46
CA PHE A 484 -4.32 29.83 4.68
C PHE A 484 -3.35 30.98 5.01
N HIS A 485 -2.97 31.82 4.03
CA HIS A 485 -1.97 32.88 4.16
C HIS A 485 -2.57 34.30 4.22
N GLY A 486 -3.76 34.43 4.80
CA GLY A 486 -4.41 35.73 5.01
C GLY A 486 -4.75 36.48 3.71
N SER A 487 -4.94 37.80 3.80
CA SER A 487 -5.47 38.63 2.70
C SER A 487 -4.54 38.82 1.50
N ASN A 488 -3.28 38.36 1.59
CA ASN A 488 -2.26 38.61 0.57
C ASN A 488 -2.15 37.47 -0.47
N GLY A 489 -2.87 36.35 -0.27
CA GLY A 489 -2.84 35.19 -1.17
C GLY A 489 -1.44 34.61 -1.34
N CYS A 490 -1.18 33.95 -2.47
CA CYS A 490 0.13 33.33 -2.71
C CYS A 490 1.17 34.26 -3.35
N THR A 491 0.75 35.39 -3.93
CA THR A 491 1.61 36.21 -4.81
C THR A 491 2.77 36.82 -4.04
N ARG A 492 4.00 36.43 -4.39
CA ARG A 492 5.24 36.90 -3.72
C ARG A 492 5.29 36.62 -2.21
N GLN A 493 4.62 35.56 -1.74
CA GLN A 493 4.55 35.19 -0.32
C GLN A 493 5.39 33.95 0.03
N CYS A 494 6.42 33.65 -0.76
CA CYS A 494 7.15 32.37 -0.69
C CYS A 494 7.71 32.02 0.70
N LEU A 495 8.40 32.96 1.37
CA LEU A 495 8.90 32.75 2.73
C LEU A 495 7.78 32.64 3.77
N GLY A 496 6.69 33.40 3.57
CA GLY A 496 5.51 33.39 4.43
C GLY A 496 4.81 32.03 4.39
N ILE A 497 4.60 31.48 3.19
CA ILE A 497 3.99 30.16 2.98
C ILE A 497 4.86 29.06 3.61
N VAL A 498 6.17 29.07 3.37
CA VAL A 498 7.11 28.13 4.00
C VAL A 498 7.05 28.25 5.53
N SER A 499 6.98 29.47 6.06
CA SER A 499 6.83 29.70 7.50
C SER A 499 5.52 29.13 8.05
N ASP A 500 4.41 29.31 7.36
CA ASP A 500 3.11 28.82 7.80
C ASP A 500 3.03 27.30 7.72
N LEU A 501 3.69 26.67 6.73
CA LEU A 501 3.87 25.21 6.69
C LEU A 501 4.55 24.71 7.95
N TRP A 502 5.68 25.30 8.35
CA TRP A 502 6.39 24.89 9.55
C TRP A 502 5.61 25.18 10.84
N LYS A 503 4.87 26.30 10.91
CA LYS A 503 3.94 26.56 12.04
C LYS A 503 2.84 25.51 12.15
N SER A 504 2.27 25.08 11.03
CA SER A 504 1.15 24.11 11.01
C SER A 504 1.51 22.76 11.65
N VAL A 505 2.79 22.39 11.66
CA VAL A 505 3.30 21.14 12.24
C VAL A 505 3.90 21.31 13.64
N GLY A 506 3.69 22.48 14.26
CA GLY A 506 4.13 22.81 15.61
C GLY A 506 5.57 23.33 15.70
N LYS A 507 6.14 23.84 14.62
CA LYS A 507 7.40 24.61 14.64
C LYS A 507 7.11 26.12 14.62
N GLY A 508 8.15 26.94 14.45
CA GLY A 508 8.05 28.39 14.42
C GLY A 508 8.22 28.97 13.01
N MET A 509 8.28 30.30 12.95
CA MET A 509 8.52 31.05 11.71
C MET A 509 9.92 30.78 11.15
N VAL A 510 10.05 30.70 9.83
CA VAL A 510 11.35 30.76 9.16
C VAL A 510 11.71 32.23 9.03
N SER A 511 12.56 32.73 9.93
CA SER A 511 12.77 34.17 10.11
C SER A 511 13.61 34.81 8.99
N GLY A 512 13.09 35.92 8.44
CA GLY A 512 13.72 36.79 7.45
C GLY A 512 12.71 37.81 6.94
N GLU A 513 13.17 38.98 6.46
CA GLU A 513 12.31 39.95 5.78
C GLU A 513 11.95 39.49 4.36
N THR A 514 12.92 38.88 3.67
CA THR A 514 12.76 38.22 2.37
C THR A 514 13.29 36.79 2.42
N ALA A 515 12.97 35.96 1.42
CA ALA A 515 13.53 34.61 1.30
C ALA A 515 15.07 34.65 1.20
N TRP A 516 15.63 35.68 0.57
CA TRP A 516 17.07 35.90 0.52
C TRP A 516 17.67 36.26 1.88
N ASP A 517 16.98 37.03 2.72
CA ASP A 517 17.43 37.33 4.08
C ASP A 517 17.40 36.11 4.98
N ALA A 518 16.35 35.30 4.88
CA ALA A 518 16.27 34.01 5.57
C ALA A 518 17.40 33.07 5.09
N TYR A 519 17.63 32.98 3.79
CA TYR A 519 18.74 32.21 3.23
C TYR A 519 20.10 32.67 3.77
N LYS A 520 20.39 33.99 3.76
CA LYS A 520 21.66 34.53 4.29
C LYS A 520 21.83 34.14 5.76
N ARG A 521 20.79 34.31 6.58
CA ARG A 521 20.80 33.89 7.98
C ARG A 521 21.14 32.40 8.11
N TYR A 522 20.43 31.54 7.38
CA TYR A 522 20.66 30.10 7.43
C TYR A 522 22.06 29.71 6.95
N ARG A 523 22.55 30.34 5.89
CA ARG A 523 23.89 30.15 5.35
C ARG A 523 24.96 30.57 6.35
N ASP A 524 24.80 31.74 6.97
CA ASP A 524 25.79 32.31 7.90
C ASP A 524 25.87 31.49 9.20
N ASN A 525 24.81 30.76 9.55
CA ASN A 525 24.80 29.77 10.63
C ASN A 525 25.24 28.35 10.20
N GLY A 526 25.58 28.14 8.92
CA GLY A 526 26.05 26.85 8.41
C GLY A 526 24.95 25.80 8.21
N TRP A 527 23.68 26.20 8.13
CA TRP A 527 22.52 25.30 8.02
C TRP A 527 22.10 25.01 6.57
N VAL A 528 22.88 25.45 5.59
CA VAL A 528 22.56 25.28 4.17
C VAL A 528 23.43 24.19 3.57
N ASN A 529 22.76 23.15 3.06
CA ASN A 529 23.35 22.06 2.29
C ASN A 529 23.22 22.34 0.79
N LYS A 530 24.30 22.15 0.02
CA LYS A 530 24.35 22.53 -1.41
C LYS A 530 24.10 21.37 -2.39
N ASN A 531 24.02 20.14 -1.90
CA ASN A 531 23.75 19.00 -2.76
C ASN A 531 22.28 19.00 -3.22
N LYS A 532 21.98 18.23 -4.27
CA LYS A 532 20.63 18.02 -4.78
C LYS A 532 20.01 16.70 -4.29
N GLU A 533 20.56 16.14 -3.21
CA GLU A 533 19.97 15.02 -2.44
C GLU A 533 19.26 15.60 -1.22
N ILE A 534 17.93 15.74 -1.31
CA ILE A 534 17.18 16.64 -0.45
C ILE A 534 16.23 15.86 0.47
N PRO A 535 16.29 16.06 1.80
CA PRO A 535 15.32 15.46 2.72
C PRO A 535 13.90 15.93 2.43
N ILE A 536 12.93 15.01 2.57
CA ILE A 536 11.50 15.34 2.44
C ILE A 536 11.11 16.41 3.48
N GLY A 537 10.47 17.47 3.01
CA GLY A 537 10.06 18.63 3.78
C GLY A 537 11.11 19.74 3.93
N ALA A 538 12.30 19.57 3.34
CA ALA A 538 13.35 20.58 3.44
C ALA A 538 12.93 21.92 2.81
N ILE A 539 13.44 23.00 3.40
CA ILE A 539 13.32 24.36 2.86
C ILE A 539 14.37 24.49 1.76
N MET A 540 13.96 24.82 0.55
CA MET A 540 14.83 25.05 -0.59
C MET A 540 14.98 26.55 -0.87
N TRP A 541 16.20 26.95 -1.25
CA TRP A 541 16.58 28.34 -1.48
C TRP A 541 17.05 28.54 -2.91
N SER A 542 16.50 29.53 -3.60
CA SER A 542 16.95 29.92 -4.94
C SER A 542 16.89 31.43 -5.16
N ALA A 543 17.67 31.95 -6.09
CA ALA A 543 17.59 33.35 -6.54
C ALA A 543 18.24 33.52 -7.92
N GLU A 544 17.97 34.64 -8.61
CA GLU A 544 18.67 35.00 -9.84
C GLU A 544 20.14 35.36 -9.52
N LYS A 545 21.08 34.68 -10.20
CA LYS A 545 22.51 34.85 -9.93
C LYS A 545 22.98 36.25 -10.31
N GLY A 546 23.47 37.00 -9.34
CA GLY A 546 23.93 38.38 -9.54
C GLY A 546 22.83 39.45 -9.47
N ASN A 547 21.59 39.04 -9.17
CA ASN A 547 20.45 39.91 -8.90
C ASN A 547 19.50 39.21 -7.91
N GLU A 548 19.97 38.93 -6.70
CA GLU A 548 19.29 37.98 -5.83
C GLU A 548 17.92 38.48 -5.30
N GLY A 549 17.70 39.80 -5.30
CA GLY A 549 16.41 40.40 -4.96
C GLY A 549 15.83 39.88 -3.65
N ASP A 550 14.54 39.55 -3.66
CA ASP A 550 13.83 38.95 -2.52
C ASP A 550 14.14 37.45 -2.36
N GLY A 551 14.80 36.82 -3.33
CA GLY A 551 15.00 35.38 -3.43
C GLY A 551 13.69 34.59 -3.54
N HIS A 552 13.79 33.27 -3.44
CA HIS A 552 12.64 32.38 -3.40
C HIS A 552 12.85 31.20 -2.45
N ALA A 553 11.82 30.92 -1.65
CA ALA A 553 11.77 29.81 -0.71
C ALA A 553 10.62 28.86 -1.04
N TYR A 554 10.87 27.56 -1.00
CA TYR A 554 9.90 26.54 -1.39
C TYR A 554 10.20 25.23 -0.66
N THR A 555 9.28 24.27 -0.73
CA THR A 555 9.39 23.03 0.06
C THR A 555 9.59 21.83 -0.85
N TYR A 556 10.61 21.03 -0.56
CA TYR A 556 10.81 19.74 -1.22
C TYR A 556 9.82 18.71 -0.68
N ILE A 557 9.10 18.01 -1.56
CA ILE A 557 8.02 17.08 -1.15
C ILE A 557 8.28 15.61 -1.51
N GLY A 558 9.46 15.31 -2.07
CA GLY A 558 9.88 13.97 -2.46
C GLY A 558 9.81 13.73 -3.98
N ASN A 559 10.50 12.69 -4.46
CA ASN A 559 10.56 12.26 -5.86
C ASN A 559 10.95 13.36 -6.87
N GLY A 560 11.82 14.28 -6.50
CA GLY A 560 12.22 15.39 -7.36
C GLY A 560 11.12 16.44 -7.56
N LEU A 561 10.09 16.46 -6.70
CA LEU A 561 9.01 17.44 -6.73
C LEU A 561 9.14 18.48 -5.60
N ILE A 562 8.57 19.65 -5.87
CA ILE A 562 8.48 20.76 -4.92
C ILE A 562 7.04 21.30 -4.86
N ALA A 563 6.69 21.88 -3.73
CA ALA A 563 5.51 22.72 -3.60
C ALA A 563 5.93 24.19 -3.49
N SER A 564 5.36 25.04 -4.36
CA SER A 564 5.80 26.43 -4.49
C SER A 564 4.71 27.33 -5.08
N ASN A 565 4.75 28.62 -4.73
CA ASN A 565 3.88 29.65 -5.31
C ASN A 565 4.49 30.25 -6.58
N ASP A 566 3.64 30.78 -7.44
CA ASP A 566 4.01 31.57 -8.64
C ASP A 566 4.71 30.78 -9.78
N ILE A 567 4.86 29.45 -9.66
CA ILE A 567 5.55 28.61 -10.66
C ILE A 567 4.67 28.15 -11.82
N GLU A 568 3.40 27.84 -11.65
CA GLU A 568 2.54 27.59 -12.82
C GLU A 568 1.97 28.92 -13.32
N GLU A 569 1.27 29.62 -12.44
CA GLU A 569 0.68 30.93 -12.66
C GLU A 569 0.89 31.83 -11.44
N SER A 570 0.84 33.16 -11.64
CA SER A 570 1.01 34.10 -10.52
C SER A 570 -0.15 33.99 -9.54
N GLY A 571 0.16 33.93 -8.25
CA GLY A 571 -0.81 33.82 -7.17
C GLY A 571 -1.31 32.41 -6.90
N LYS A 572 -0.78 31.38 -7.58
CA LYS A 572 -1.13 29.98 -7.35
C LYS A 572 -0.02 29.22 -6.64
N TYR A 573 -0.40 28.44 -5.64
CA TYR A 573 0.42 27.44 -4.97
C TYR A 573 0.24 26.08 -5.65
N SER A 574 1.34 25.56 -6.20
CA SER A 574 1.34 24.43 -7.13
C SER A 574 2.42 23.42 -6.75
N ILE A 575 2.28 22.19 -7.25
CA ILE A 575 3.33 21.18 -7.22
C ILE A 575 3.91 21.03 -8.62
N VAL A 576 5.23 21.09 -8.70
CA VAL A 576 5.98 21.06 -9.95
C VAL A 576 7.26 20.26 -9.76
N SER A 577 7.92 19.90 -10.87
CA SER A 577 9.27 19.37 -10.83
C SER A 577 10.25 20.38 -10.21
N ALA A 578 11.18 19.91 -9.38
CA ALA A 578 12.12 20.75 -8.64
C ALA A 578 13.01 21.61 -9.54
N ASP A 579 13.30 21.15 -10.76
CA ASP A 579 14.08 21.88 -11.75
C ASP A 579 13.27 22.94 -12.52
N GLU A 580 11.94 23.00 -12.38
CA GLU A 580 11.11 24.03 -13.02
C GLU A 580 11.42 25.43 -12.53
N ILE A 581 11.88 25.60 -11.29
CA ILE A 581 12.33 26.92 -10.79
C ILE A 581 13.55 27.41 -11.57
N GLU A 582 14.51 26.53 -11.86
CA GLU A 582 15.69 26.86 -12.63
C GLU A 582 15.30 27.14 -14.10
N LYS A 583 14.37 26.36 -14.68
CA LYS A 583 13.91 26.53 -16.08
C LYS A 583 13.02 27.76 -16.30
N LYS A 584 12.04 27.99 -15.43
CA LYS A 584 11.04 29.05 -15.61
C LYS A 584 11.63 30.43 -15.33
N TRP A 585 12.45 30.53 -14.29
CA TRP A 585 12.94 31.83 -13.80
C TRP A 585 14.45 32.03 -13.99
N GLY A 586 15.19 31.03 -14.47
CA GLY A 586 16.65 31.12 -14.57
C GLY A 586 17.34 31.23 -13.20
N HIS A 587 16.63 30.89 -12.13
CA HIS A 587 17.17 30.94 -10.78
C HIS A 587 18.30 29.92 -10.61
N THR A 588 19.26 30.27 -9.77
CA THR A 588 20.26 29.35 -9.25
C THR A 588 19.78 28.73 -7.94
N PHE A 589 19.90 27.41 -7.83
CA PHE A 589 19.72 26.72 -6.56
C PHE A 589 20.90 27.02 -5.61
N TYR A 590 20.59 27.60 -4.46
CA TYR A 590 21.59 27.99 -3.46
C TYR A 590 21.73 26.98 -2.31
N GLY A 591 20.81 26.02 -2.20
CA GLY A 591 20.86 24.92 -1.25
C GLY A 591 19.52 24.63 -0.59
N TRP A 592 19.54 23.70 0.35
CA TRP A 592 18.40 23.32 1.18
C TRP A 592 18.77 23.34 2.66
N SER A 593 17.76 23.46 3.53
CA SER A 593 17.91 23.48 4.99
C SER A 593 16.79 22.72 5.68
N GLU A 594 17.09 22.15 6.85
CA GLU A 594 16.05 21.81 7.82
C GLU A 594 15.53 23.07 8.52
N TRP A 595 14.41 22.98 9.24
CA TRP A 595 13.89 24.12 9.98
C TRP A 595 14.77 24.46 11.19
N HIS A 596 15.11 25.76 11.32
CA HIS A 596 15.77 26.32 12.49
C HIS A 596 15.05 27.58 12.98
N GLY A 597 14.80 27.64 14.29
CA GLY A 597 14.16 28.76 14.99
C GLY A 597 14.97 30.04 15.00
#